data_AF-A0A945UF87-F1
#
_entry.id   AF-A0A945UF87-F1
#
_cell.length_a   1.000
_cell.length_b   1.000
_cell.length_c   1.000
_cell.angle_alpha   90.00
_cell.angle_beta   90.00
_cell.angle_gamma   90.00
#
_symmetry.space_group_name_H-M   'P 1'
#
loop_
_entity.id
_entity.type
_entity.pdbx_description
1 polymer ?
#
loop_
_entity_poly.entity_id
_entity_poly.type
_entity_poly.pdbx_seq_one_letter_code
_entity_poly.pdbx_strand_id
1 'polypeptide(L)'
;SCITLDVRGDAFLHHMIRNIMGTLVKVGAGNAPPDWVAELLAMRDRKLSGITAPPHGLYFVDVVYPEEFDLPSSAASVSPLTGDLLF
;
A
#
# COMPACT_ATOMS: atom_id res chain seq x y z
N SER A 1 9.01 11.96 11.63
CA SER A 1 8.86 11.67 10.19
C SER A 1 7.86 10.55 10.03
N CYS A 2 6.82 10.73 9.21
CA CYS A 2 5.89 9.66 8.84
C CYS A 2 6.45 8.88 7.65
N ILE A 3 6.14 7.58 7.53
CA ILE A 3 6.44 6.78 6.34
C ILE A 3 5.09 6.40 5.72
N THR A 4 4.94 6.69 4.43
CA THR A 4 3.74 6.36 3.65
C THR A 4 4.06 5.30 2.61
N LEU A 5 3.09 4.42 2.35
CA LEU A 5 3.15 3.42 1.29
C LEU A 5 2.03 3.72 0.30
N ASP A 6 2.39 4.18 -0.89
CA ASP A 6 1.47 4.37 -2.01
C ASP A 6 1.49 3.13 -2.92
N VAL A 7 0.32 2.61 -3.24
CA VAL A 7 0.18 1.38 -4.05
C VAL A 7 -0.91 1.59 -5.10
N ARG A 8 -0.53 1.37 -6.37
CA ARG A 8 -1.42 1.41 -7.53
C ARG A 8 -1.41 0.07 -8.26
N GLY A 9 -2.56 -0.33 -8.78
CA GLY A 9 -2.74 -1.56 -9.54
C GLY A 9 -4.17 -1.72 -10.03
N ASP A 10 -4.40 -2.72 -10.89
CA ASP A 10 -5.70 -2.95 -11.53
C ASP A 10 -6.73 -3.55 -10.57
N ALA A 11 -6.29 -4.47 -9.71
CA ALA A 11 -7.11 -5.11 -8.70
C ALA A 11 -6.26 -5.60 -7.53
N PHE A 12 -6.89 -5.68 -6.34
CA PHE A 12 -6.24 -6.14 -5.12
C PHE A 12 -7.03 -7.28 -4.47
N LEU A 13 -6.31 -8.28 -3.97
CA LEU A 13 -6.92 -9.35 -3.18
C LEU A 13 -7.33 -8.87 -1.78
N HIS A 14 -8.20 -9.63 -1.13
CA HIS A 14 -8.65 -9.33 0.23
C HIS A 14 -7.46 -9.26 1.21
N HIS A 15 -7.31 -8.10 1.86
CA HIS A 15 -6.20 -7.72 2.75
C HIS A 15 -4.81 -7.57 2.11
N MET A 16 -4.67 -7.64 0.78
CA MET A 16 -3.37 -7.61 0.09
C MET A 16 -2.48 -6.46 0.56
N ILE A 17 -2.97 -5.22 0.48
CA ILE A 17 -2.21 -4.02 0.86
C ILE A 17 -1.81 -4.03 2.34
N ARG A 18 -2.72 -4.44 3.22
CA ARG A 18 -2.46 -4.50 4.67
C ARG A 18 -1.46 -5.59 5.04
N ASN A 19 -1.39 -6.68 4.28
CA ASN A 19 -0.37 -7.72 4.46
C ASN A 19 1.00 -7.25 3.98
N ILE A 20 1.05 -6.55 2.84
CA ILE A 20 2.28 -5.93 2.32
C ILE A 20 2.82 -4.97 3.37
N MET A 21 1.99 -4.03 3.85
CA MET A 21 2.38 -3.08 4.89
C MET A 21 2.88 -3.78 6.15
N GLY A 22 2.16 -4.80 6.64
CA GLY A 22 2.56 -5.57 7.82
C GLY A 22 3.92 -6.28 7.67
N THR A 23 4.20 -6.80 6.48
CA THR A 23 5.48 -7.44 6.15
C THR A 23 6.60 -6.40 6.09
N LEU A 24 6.37 -5.27 5.42
CA LEU A 24 7.34 -4.18 5.31
C LEU A 24 7.66 -3.53 6.66
N VAL A 25 6.67 -3.38 7.55
CA VAL A 25 6.90 -2.89 8.92
C VAL A 25 7.82 -3.83 9.69
N LYS A 26 7.65 -5.16 9.54
CA LYS A 26 8.53 -6.13 10.20
C LYS A 26 9.98 -6.03 9.73
N VAL A 27 10.19 -5.86 8.41
CA VAL A 27 11.52 -5.64 7.82
C VAL A 27 12.10 -4.29 8.27
N GLY A 28 11.32 -3.21 8.18
CA GLY A 28 11.76 -1.86 8.56
C GLY A 28 12.08 -1.71 10.06
N ALA A 29 11.46 -2.53 10.91
CA ALA A 29 11.78 -2.62 12.34
C ALA A 29 12.99 -3.52 12.66
N GLY A 30 13.65 -4.13 11.64
CA GLY A 30 14.79 -5.02 11.83
C GLY A 30 14.44 -6.44 12.30
N ASN A 31 13.17 -6.80 12.33
CA ASN A 31 12.70 -8.11 12.79
C ASN A 31 12.70 -9.19 11.68
N ALA A 32 13.08 -8.84 10.46
CA ALA A 32 13.31 -9.73 9.34
C ALA A 32 14.28 -9.08 8.34
N PRO A 33 15.10 -9.85 7.60
CA PRO A 33 15.98 -9.30 6.57
C PRO A 33 15.17 -8.84 5.35
N PRO A 34 15.67 -7.88 4.55
CA PRO A 34 14.99 -7.42 3.33
C PRO A 34 14.69 -8.54 2.33
N ASP A 35 15.61 -9.50 2.16
CA ASP A 35 15.47 -10.63 1.22
C ASP A 35 14.30 -11.56 1.56
N TRP A 36 13.83 -11.55 2.81
CA TRP A 36 12.71 -12.34 3.26
C TRP A 36 11.42 -12.05 2.47
N VAL A 37 11.24 -10.82 1.97
CA VAL A 37 10.08 -10.48 1.14
C VAL A 37 10.07 -11.30 -0.15
N ALA A 38 11.23 -11.51 -0.78
CA ALA A 38 11.34 -12.32 -1.97
C ALA A 38 11.06 -13.80 -1.67
N GLU A 39 11.54 -14.30 -0.54
CA GLU A 39 11.26 -15.67 -0.07
C GLU A 39 9.75 -15.88 0.14
N LEU A 40 9.05 -14.95 0.78
CA LEU A 40 7.60 -15.01 1.00
C LEU A 40 6.82 -15.08 -0.33
N LEU A 41 7.23 -14.28 -1.32
CA LEU A 41 6.64 -14.29 -2.65
C LEU A 41 6.88 -15.63 -3.37
N ALA A 42 8.06 -16.23 -3.22
CA ALA A 42 8.39 -17.52 -3.79
C ALA A 42 7.60 -18.67 -3.14
N MET A 43 7.44 -18.64 -1.81
CA MET A 43 6.74 -19.68 -1.05
C MET A 43 5.23 -19.65 -1.26
N ARG A 44 4.64 -18.48 -1.54
CA ARG A 44 3.18 -18.28 -1.71
C ARG A 44 2.35 -18.74 -0.50
N ASP A 45 2.95 -18.83 0.68
CA ASP A 45 2.26 -19.19 1.92
C ASP A 45 2.06 -17.97 2.81
N ARG A 46 0.79 -17.57 2.95
CA ARG A 46 0.38 -16.42 3.76
C ARG A 46 0.67 -16.59 5.25
N LYS A 47 0.70 -17.82 5.78
CA LYS A 47 0.97 -18.05 7.21
C LYS A 47 2.36 -17.61 7.63
N LEU A 48 3.28 -17.52 6.67
CA LEU A 48 4.66 -17.12 6.90
C LEU A 48 4.85 -15.60 6.83
N SER A 49 3.88 -14.83 6.32
CA SER A 49 3.97 -13.38 6.16
C SER A 49 3.83 -12.58 7.48
N GLY A 50 4.06 -11.28 7.43
CA GLY A 50 3.88 -10.39 8.59
C GLY A 50 2.43 -10.32 9.09
N ILE A 51 2.23 -9.81 10.30
CA ILE A 51 0.89 -9.57 10.86
C ILE A 51 0.15 -8.57 9.95
N THR A 52 -1.12 -8.85 9.63
CA THR A 52 -1.94 -7.92 8.82
C THR A 52 -2.05 -6.57 9.53
N ALA A 53 -1.58 -5.50 8.88
CA ALA A 53 -1.61 -4.15 9.44
C ALA A 53 -3.05 -3.73 9.84
N PRO A 54 -3.25 -2.86 10.85
CA PRO A 54 -4.58 -2.34 11.20
C PRO A 54 -5.29 -1.66 10.01
N PRO A 55 -6.64 -1.65 9.96
CA PRO A 55 -7.38 -1.10 8.81
C PRO A 55 -7.38 0.43 8.75
N HIS A 56 -7.26 1.12 9.90
CA HIS A 56 -7.47 2.56 10.01
C HIS A 56 -6.40 3.42 9.33
N GLY A 57 -5.26 2.83 8.95
CA GLY A 57 -4.20 3.53 8.22
C GLY A 57 -4.25 3.35 6.70
N LEU A 58 -5.23 2.59 6.18
CA LEU A 58 -5.40 2.37 4.75
C LEU A 58 -6.49 3.30 4.20
N TYR A 59 -6.15 4.08 3.19
CA TYR A 59 -7.06 4.99 2.51
C TYR A 59 -7.10 4.67 1.02
N PHE A 60 -8.30 4.71 0.45
CA PHE A 60 -8.48 4.71 -1.00
C PHE A 60 -8.34 6.16 -1.48
N VAL A 61 -7.35 6.41 -2.35
CA VAL A 61 -7.00 7.77 -2.79
C VAL A 61 -7.64 8.10 -4.13
N ASP A 62 -7.45 7.25 -5.14
CA ASP A 62 -7.90 7.54 -6.50
C ASP A 62 -8.14 6.28 -7.34
N VAL A 63 -8.84 6.45 -8.46
CA VAL A 63 -9.03 5.46 -9.52
C VAL A 63 -8.99 6.15 -10.87
N VAL A 64 -8.37 5.50 -11.86
CA VAL A 64 -8.27 6.04 -13.22
C VAL A 64 -9.28 5.36 -14.13
N TYR A 65 -10.07 6.18 -14.83
CA TYR A 65 -10.99 5.77 -15.88
C TYR A 65 -10.51 6.30 -17.24
N PRO A 66 -10.87 5.66 -18.36
CA PRO A 66 -10.62 6.19 -19.70
C PRO A 66 -11.22 7.60 -19.91
N GLU A 67 -10.55 8.41 -20.74
CA GLU A 67 -10.93 9.82 -20.96
C GLU A 67 -12.34 9.98 -21.56
N GLU A 68 -12.81 8.99 -22.31
CA GLU A 68 -14.14 9.00 -22.94
C GLU A 68 -15.31 9.13 -21.95
N PHE A 69 -15.08 8.86 -20.67
CA PHE A 69 -16.09 8.98 -19.62
C PHE A 69 -16.23 10.40 -19.05
N ASP A 70 -15.35 11.34 -19.40
CA ASP A 70 -15.37 12.76 -18.99
C ASP A 70 -15.66 12.95 -17.49
N LEU A 71 -15.03 12.11 -16.66
CA LEU A 71 -15.24 12.15 -15.21
C LEU A 71 -14.43 13.30 -14.60
N PRO A 72 -14.97 13.98 -13.57
CA PRO A 72 -14.23 15.02 -12.88
C PRO A 72 -12.95 14.42 -12.28
N SER A 73 -11.81 15.02 -12.60
CA SER A 73 -10.54 14.65 -11.96
C SER A 73 -10.68 14.79 -10.45
N SER A 74 -10.33 13.74 -9.71
CA SER A 74 -10.26 13.84 -8.25
C SER A 74 -9.18 14.85 -7.89
N ALA A 75 -9.59 16.01 -7.36
CA ALA A 75 -8.68 17.00 -6.77
C ALA A 75 -7.92 16.44 -5.55
N ALA A 76 -8.24 15.22 -5.12
CA ALA A 76 -7.52 14.44 -4.11
C ALA A 76 -6.45 13.50 -4.68
N SER A 77 -5.99 13.72 -5.92
CA SER A 77 -4.77 13.07 -6.44
C SER A 77 -3.51 13.41 -5.63
N VAL A 78 -3.62 14.36 -4.70
CA VAL A 78 -2.65 14.64 -3.66
C VAL A 78 -2.90 13.72 -2.46
N SER A 79 -1.94 12.83 -2.17
CA SER A 79 -1.94 12.04 -0.93
C SER A 79 -2.10 12.98 0.28
N PRO A 80 -3.18 12.83 1.09
CA PRO A 80 -3.41 13.68 2.27
C PRO A 80 -2.33 13.49 3.34
N LEU A 81 -1.47 12.48 3.19
CA LEU A 81 -0.39 12.13 4.10
C LEU A 81 0.99 12.61 3.61
N THR A 82 1.11 13.07 2.35
CA THR A 82 2.38 13.54 1.76
C THR A 82 2.59 15.05 1.93
N GLY A 83 1.57 15.80 2.35
CA GLY A 83 1.77 17.20 2.76
C GLY A 83 1.99 18.19 1.62
N ASP A 84 1.66 17.84 0.38
CA ASP A 84 1.67 18.79 -0.74
C ASP A 84 0.34 19.57 -0.79
N LEU A 85 0.01 20.25 0.31
CA LEU A 85 -0.88 21.39 0.29
C LEU A 85 0.01 22.62 0.07
N LEU A 86 0.09 23.11 -1.17
CA LEU A 86 0.48 24.47 -1.55
C LEU A 86 1.79 25.00 -0.91
N PHE A 87 2.85 24.98 -1.70
CA PHE A 87 3.58 26.22 -2.00
C PHE A 87 3.55 26.45 -3.51
#